data_AF-A0A2N6FGY0-F1
#
_entry.id   AF-A0A2N6FGY0-F1
#
_cell.length_a   1.000
_cell.length_b   1.000
_cell.length_c   1.000
_cell.angle_alpha   90.00
_cell.angle_beta   90.00
_cell.angle_gamma   90.00
#
_symmetry.space_group_name_H-M   'P 1'
#
loop_
_entity.id
_entity.type
_entity.pdbx_description
1 polymer ?
#
loop_
_entity_poly.entity_id
_entity_poly.type
_entity_poly.pdbx_seq_one_letter_code
_entity_poly.pdbx_strand_id
1 'polypeptide(L)' 'MFTGLIEDVGTVQGVQQREGGAVVTVQTRLPLSEVKVGDSIAVNGACLTVVSSQGQT' A
#
# COMPACT_ATOMS: atom_id res chain seq x y z
N MET A 1 -2.12 -6.22 13.51
CA MET A 1 -2.67 -5.11 14.34
C MET A 1 -1.77 -3.92 14.16
N PHE A 2 -2.31 -2.76 13.81
CA PHE A 2 -1.53 -1.53 13.55
C PHE A 2 -1.43 -0.68 14.82
N THR A 3 -0.31 0.02 15.01
CA THR A 3 -0.08 0.88 16.18
C THR A 3 -0.71 2.26 16.05
N GLY A 4 -1.12 2.66 14.83
CA GLY A 4 -1.61 4.00 14.53
C GLY A 4 -0.51 5.04 14.30
N LEU A 5 0.77 4.64 14.33
CA LEU A 5 1.89 5.50 13.93
C LEU A 5 1.96 5.56 12.40
N ILE A 6 2.05 6.77 11.86
CA ILE A 6 2.21 6.99 10.41
C ILE A 6 3.70 6.97 10.07
N GLU A 7 4.12 5.98 9.29
CA GLU A 7 5.53 5.78 8.92
C GLU A 7 5.94 6.56 7.66
N ASP A 8 5.00 6.82 6.75
CA ASP A 8 5.23 7.60 5.52
C ASP A 8 3.95 8.28 5.04
N VAL A 9 4.10 9.30 4.20
CA VAL A 9 3.01 9.92 3.43
C VAL A 9 3.29 9.69 1.94
N GLY A 10 2.58 8.72 1.38
CA GLY A 10 2.67 8.38 -0.05
C GLY A 10 1.78 9.24 -0.95
N THR A 11 1.93 9.06 -2.26
CA THR A 11 1.09 9.67 -3.30
C THR A 11 0.31 8.59 -4.04
N VAL A 12 -1.00 8.76 -4.20
CA VAL A 12 -1.81 7.88 -5.03
C VAL A 12 -1.48 8.14 -6.50
N GLN A 13 -0.90 7.14 -7.16
CA GLN A 13 -0.53 7.21 -8.57
C GLN A 13 -1.64 6.71 -9.50
N GLY A 14 -2.57 5.91 -8.97
CA GLY A 14 -3.70 5.43 -9.75
C GLY A 14 -4.67 4.59 -8.94
N VAL A 15 -5.90 4.52 -9.43
CA VAL A 15 -6.96 3.68 -8.88
C VAL A 15 -7.59 2.92 -10.04
N GLN A 16 -7.58 1.59 -9.94
CA GLN A 16 -8.19 0.69 -10.92
C GLN A 16 -9.39 -0.01 -10.30
N GLN A 17 -10.58 0.32 -10.77
CA GLN A 17 -11.80 -0.35 -10.33
C GLN A 17 -11.82 -1.80 -10.82
N ARG A 18 -12.29 -2.71 -9.97
CA ARG A 18 -12.52 -4.12 -10.29
C ARG A 18 -13.89 -4.54 -9.74
N GLU A 19 -14.41 -5.64 -10.27
CA GLU A 19 -15.60 -6.24 -9.66
C GLU A 19 -15.31 -6.59 -8.19
N GLY A 20 -16.10 -6.06 -7.27
CA GLY A 20 -15.93 -6.26 -5.83
C GLY A 20 -14.88 -5.37 -5.13
N GLY A 21 -14.27 -4.39 -5.81
CA GLY A 21 -13.36 -3.46 -5.14
C GLY A 21 -12.48 -2.61 -6.06
N ALA A 22 -11.28 -2.25 -5.58
CA ALA A 22 -10.32 -1.47 -6.34
C ALA A 22 -8.88 -1.88 -6.01
N VAL A 23 -7.98 -1.69 -6.95
CA VAL A 23 -6.53 -1.70 -6.72
C VAL A 23 -6.03 -0.27 -6.72
N VAL A 24 -5.36 0.13 -5.65
CA VAL A 24 -4.77 1.46 -5.49
C VAL A 24 -3.26 1.34 -5.58
N THR A 25 -2.65 2.08 -6.50
CA THR A 25 -1.20 2.19 -6.61
C THR A 25 -0.74 3.39 -5.81
N VAL A 26 0.09 3.17 -4.79
CA VAL A 26 0.65 4.21 -3.94
C VAL A 26 2.15 4.25 -4.12
N GLN A 27 2.68 5.40 -4.54
CA GLN A 27 4.12 5.67 -4.46
C GLN A 27 4.44 6.02 -3.02
N THR A 28 5.43 5.35 -2.43
CA THR A 28 5.81 5.49 -1.03
C THR A 28 7.33 5.46 -0.89
N ARG A 29 7.84 6.03 0.19
CA ARG A 29 9.24 5.96 0.61
C ARG A 29 9.50 4.81 1.59
N LEU A 30 8.47 4.05 1.95
CA LEU A 30 8.63 2.87 2.79
C LEU A 30 9.62 1.88 2.15
N PRO A 31 10.47 1.23 2.96
CA PRO A 31 11.43 0.27 2.46
C PRO A 31 10.69 -0.94 1.88
N LEU A 32 10.65 -1.06 0.56
CA LEU A 32 9.96 -2.18 -0.12
C LEU A 32 10.59 -3.54 0.19
N SER A 33 11.82 -3.59 0.70
CA SER A 33 12.43 -4.83 1.23
C SER A 33 11.69 -5.41 2.44
N GLU A 34 10.93 -4.57 3.15
CA GLU A 34 10.13 -4.95 4.32
C GLU A 34 8.66 -5.20 3.96
N VAL A 35 8.26 -4.92 2.72
CA VAL A 35 6.89 -5.07 2.23
C VAL A 35 6.79 -6.29 1.31
N LYS A 36 5.95 -7.26 1.66
CA LYS A 36 5.72 -8.47 0.88
C LYS A 36 4.29 -8.54 0.38
N VAL A 37 4.10 -9.23 -0.74
CA VAL A 37 2.75 -9.58 -1.23
C VAL A 37 2.03 -10.42 -0.17
N GLY A 38 0.80 -10.05 0.12
CA GLY A 38 -0.02 -10.62 1.19
C GLY A 38 0.06 -9.88 2.52
N ASP A 39 1.03 -8.98 2.70
CA ASP A 39 1.10 -8.17 3.92
C ASP A 39 -0.09 -7.21 4.01
N SER A 40 -0.48 -6.92 5.24
CA SER A 40 -1.50 -5.92 5.55
C SER A 40 -0.83 -4.58 5.82
N ILE A 41 -1.19 -3.56 5.05
CA ILE A 41 -0.71 -2.18 5.21
C ILE A 41 -1.89 -1.26 5.49
N ALA A 42 -1.74 -0.39 6.49
CA ALA A 42 -2.73 0.64 6.77
C ALA A 42 -2.50 1.85 5.86
N VAL A 43 -3.51 2.22 5.06
CA VAL A 43 -3.50 3.44 4.24
C VAL A 43 -4.66 4.32 4.66
N ASN A 44 -4.38 5.49 5.22
CA ASN A 44 -5.38 6.38 5.84
C ASN A 44 -6.35 5.64 6.79
N GLY A 45 -5.82 4.70 7.58
CA GLY A 45 -6.58 3.90 8.54
C GLY A 45 -7.32 2.68 7.96
N ALA A 46 -7.40 2.53 6.64
CA ALA A 46 -7.95 1.33 6.01
C ALA A 46 -6.87 0.24 5.93
N CYS A 47 -7.22 -0.98 6.37
CA CYS A 47 -6.37 -2.15 6.22
C CYS A 47 -6.48 -2.66 4.78
N LEU A 48 -5.39 -2.59 4.01
CA LEU A 48 -5.31 -3.07 2.63
C LEU A 48 -4.28 -4.19 2.51
N THR A 49 -4.51 -5.11 1.58
CA THR A 49 -3.57 -6.19 1.27
C THR A 49 -2.66 -5.78 0.12
N VAL A 50 -1.35 -5.97 0.30
CA VAL A 50 -0.37 -5.77 -0.78
C VAL A 50 -0.55 -6.86 -1.82
N VAL A 51 -0.91 -6.48 -3.04
CA VAL A 51 -1.07 -7.41 -4.18
C VAL A 51 0.10 -7.38 -5.15
N SER A 52 0.91 -6.31 -5.12
CA SER A 52 2.12 -6.12 -5.94
C SER A 52 2.98 -5.03 -5.33
N SER A 53 4.30 -5.13 -5.47
CA SER A 53 5.28 -4.11 -5.12
C SER A 53 6.36 -4.06 -6.20
N GLN A 54 6.63 -2.87 -6.73
CA GLN A 54 7.68 -2.66 -7.73
C GLN A 54 8.57 -1.51 -7.23
N GLY A 55 9.86 -1.78 -7.06
CA GLY A 55 10.84 -0.75 -6.77
C GLY A 55 11.23 -0.02 -8.05
N GLN A 56 11.26 1.30 -8.03
CA GLN A 56 12.05 2.04 -9.01
C GLN A 56 13.52 1.79 -8.66
N THR A 57 14.27 1.28 -9.64
CA THR A 57 15.72 1.01 -9.52
C THR A 57 16.50 2.32 -9.48
#